data_AF-A0A377E553-F1
#
_entry.id   AF-A0A377E553-F1
#
_cell.length_a   1.000
_cell.length_b   1.000
_cell.length_c   1.000
_cell.angle_alpha   90.00
_cell.angle_beta   90.00
_cell.angle_gamma   90.00
#
_symmetry.space_group_name_H-M   'P 1'
#
loop_
_entity.id
_entity.type
_entity.pdbx_description
1 polymer ?
#
loop_
_entity_poly.entity_id
_entity_poly.type
_entity_poly.pdbx_seq_one_letter_code
_entity_poly.pdbx_strand_id
1 'polypeptide(L)' 'MTDGWPLYESRLKGELHVISKRYTQRIERHNLNLRQHLARLGRKSLSFSKSVELHDKVIGII' A
#
# COMPACT_ATOMS: atom_id res chain seq x y z
N MET A 1 -7.98 -5.63 -9.17
CA MET A 1 -8.31 -6.68 -8.20
C MET A 1 -9.12 -6.06 -7.07
N THR A 2 -10.26 -6.64 -6.66
CA THR A 2 -11.09 -6.04 -5.60
C THR A 2 -11.73 -7.11 -4.70
N ASP A 3 -12.50 -6.65 -3.71
CA ASP A 3 -13.30 -7.43 -2.77
C ASP A 3 -14.64 -7.92 -3.35
N GLY A 4 -14.92 -7.64 -4.62
CA GLY A 4 -16.15 -8.08 -5.30
C GLY A 4 -17.40 -7.24 -4.98
N TRP A 5 -17.25 -5.99 -4.52
CA TRP A 5 -18.41 -5.11 -4.33
C TRP A 5 -19.18 -4.91 -5.67
N PRO A 6 -20.53 -5.05 -5.71
CA PRO A 6 -21.30 -5.04 -6.95
C PRO A 6 -21.15 -3.77 -7.81
N LEU A 7 -20.78 -2.64 -7.20
CA LEU A 7 -20.47 -1.40 -7.93
C LEU A 7 -19.36 -1.60 -8.97
N TYR A 8 -18.40 -2.46 -8.68
CA TYR A 8 -17.27 -2.72 -9.56
C TYR A 8 -17.66 -3.40 -10.86
N GLU A 9 -18.76 -4.16 -10.89
CA GLU A 9 -19.25 -4.85 -12.09
C GLU A 9 -19.61 -3.85 -13.20
N SER A 10 -20.12 -2.66 -12.83
CA SER A 10 -20.47 -1.61 -13.78
C SER A 10 -19.27 -0.79 -14.29
N ARG A 11 -18.17 -0.75 -13.52
CA ARG A 11 -17.02 0.15 -13.74
C ARG A 11 -15.79 -0.58 -14.29
N LEU A 12 -15.64 -1.86 -13.97
CA LEU A 12 -14.50 -2.68 -14.35
C LEU A 12 -14.97 -3.70 -15.39
N LYS A 13 -14.36 -3.70 -16.57
CA LYS A 13 -14.66 -4.70 -17.61
C LYS A 13 -14.45 -6.10 -17.02
N GLY A 14 -15.51 -6.90 -16.99
CA GLY A 14 -15.56 -8.19 -16.28
C GLY A 14 -14.42 -9.16 -16.63
N GLU A 15 -13.93 -9.15 -17.87
CA GLU A 15 -12.83 -10.02 -18.32
C GLU A 15 -11.47 -9.68 -17.69
N LEU A 16 -11.27 -8.45 -17.21
CA LEU A 16 -10.01 -8.00 -16.59
C LEU A 16 -10.14 -7.87 -15.06
N HIS A 17 -11.32 -8.17 -14.52
CA HIS A 17 -11.61 -7.97 -13.11
C HIS A 17 -11.32 -9.22 -12.28
N VAL A 18 -10.19 -9.20 -11.56
CA VAL A 18 -9.81 -10.28 -10.65
C VAL A 18 -10.34 -10.03 -9.24
N ILE A 19 -11.31 -10.81 -8.78
CA ILE A 19 -11.74 -10.79 -7.36
C ILE A 19 -10.84 -11.74 -6.58
N SER A 20 -10.17 -11.24 -5.53
CA SER A 20 -9.33 -12.10 -4.69
C SER A 20 -8.97 -11.47 -3.36
N LYS A 21 -9.39 -12.14 -2.28
CA LYS A 21 -9.08 -11.77 -0.90
C LYS A 21 -7.58 -11.74 -0.61
N ARG A 22 -6.81 -12.70 -1.13
CA ARG A 22 -5.36 -12.75 -0.90
C ARG A 22 -4.67 -11.52 -1.46
N TYR A 23 -5.09 -11.07 -2.63
CA TYR A 23 -4.47 -9.93 -3.27
C TYR A 23 -4.93 -8.59 -2.69
N THR A 24 -6.20 -8.45 -2.31
CA THR A 24 -6.68 -7.25 -1.58
C THR A 24 -5.97 -7.10 -0.24
N GLN A 25 -5.83 -8.18 0.53
CA GLN A 25 -5.06 -8.17 1.78
C GLN A 25 -3.59 -7.76 1.59
N ARG A 26 -2.98 -8.12 0.46
CA ARG A 26 -1.61 -7.68 0.13
C ARG A 26 -1.54 -6.18 -0.08
N ILE A 27 -2.50 -5.59 -0.79
CA ILE A 27 -2.59 -4.14 -1.00
C ILE A 27 -2.84 -3.42 0.33
N GLU A 28 -3.79 -3.91 1.13
CA GLU A 28 -4.10 -3.33 2.44
C GLU A 28 -2.87 -3.32 3.37
N ARG A 29 -2.12 -4.43 3.40
CA ARG A 29 -0.87 -4.51 4.17
C ARG A 29 0.18 -3.53 3.68
N HIS A 30 0.34 -3.41 2.36
CA HIS A 30 1.27 -2.44 1.78
C HIS A 30 0.90 -1.00 2.18
N ASN A 31 -0.37 -0.63 2.07
CA ASN A 31 -0.87 0.69 2.46
C ASN A 31 -0.72 0.95 3.97
N LEU A 32 -0.90 -0.07 4.81
CA LEU A 32 -0.68 0.03 6.25
C LEU A 32 0.80 0.32 6.56
N ASN A 33 1.72 -0.42 5.95
CA ASN A 33 3.16 -0.22 6.13
C ASN A 33 3.58 1.18 5.68
N LEU A 34 3.07 1.64 4.53
CA LEU A 34 3.34 2.98 4.02
C LEU A 34 2.89 4.06 5.01
N ARG A 35 1.66 3.98 5.54
CA ARG A 35 1.18 4.93 6.56
C ARG A 35 2.03 4.93 7.82
N GLN A 36 2.50 3.76 8.27
CA GLN A 36 3.39 3.66 9.42
C GLN A 36 4.75 4.30 9.14
N HIS A 37 5.33 4.07 7.94
CA HIS A 37 6.58 4.69 7.53
C HIS A 37 6.46 6.22 7.46
N LEU A 38 5.41 6.74 6.83
CA LEU A 38 5.13 8.18 6.77
C LEU A 38 4.97 8.79 8.18
N ALA A 39 4.22 8.14 9.06
CA ALA A 39 4.05 8.62 10.43
C ALA A 39 5.37 8.60 11.24
N ARG A 40 6.26 7.64 10.98
CA ARG A 40 7.61 7.61 11.57
C ARG A 40 8.47 8.76 11.05
N LEU A 41 8.45 9.02 9.74
CA LEU A 41 9.19 10.13 9.12
C LEU A 41 8.78 11.47 9.73
N GLY A 42 7.47 11.72 9.89
CA GLY A 42 6.96 12.93 10.52
C GLY A 42 7.39 13.09 11.99
N ARG A 43 7.54 11.98 12.73
CA ARG A 43 7.89 11.99 14.17
C ARG A 43 9.39 11.92 14.47
N LYS A 44 10.23 11.50 13.52
CA LYS A 44 11.68 11.29 13.71
C LYS A 44 12.03 10.43 14.94
N SER A 45 11.38 9.27 15.08
CA SER A 45 11.56 8.36 16.23
C SER A 45 12.91 7.63 16.23
N LEU A 46 13.23 6.87 17.29
CA LEU A 46 14.56 6.26 17.57
C LEU A 46 15.21 5.50 16.38
N SER A 47 14.42 4.90 15.49
CA SER A 47 14.91 4.18 14.31
C SER A 47 14.87 5.01 13.02
N PHE A 48 14.88 6.34 13.14
CA PHE A 48 14.90 7.29 12.03
C PHE A 48 16.35 7.54 11.59
N SER A 49 16.65 7.23 10.32
CA SER A 49 17.92 7.61 9.69
C SER A 49 17.92 9.09 9.32
N LYS A 50 19.09 9.71 9.09
CA LYS A 50 19.18 11.04 8.46
C LYS A 50 19.46 10.97 6.95
N SER A 51 19.80 9.77 6.44
CA SER A 51 20.06 9.56 5.02
C SER A 51 18.75 9.43 4.24
N VAL A 52 18.62 10.25 3.20
CA VAL A 52 17.47 10.25 2.28
C VAL A 52 17.37 8.94 1.52
N GLU A 53 18.50 8.36 1.10
CA GLU A 53 18.51 7.06 0.40
C GLU A 53 17.89 5.94 1.24
N LEU A 54 18.15 5.94 2.55
CA LEU A 54 17.55 4.96 3.46
C LEU A 54 16.04 5.21 3.65
N HIS A 55 15.59 6.45 3.57
CA HIS A 55 14.17 6.76 3.59
C HIS A 55 13.46 6.28 2.33
N ASP A 56 14.02 6.56 1.15
CA ASP A 56 13.42 6.16 -0.12
C ASP A 56 13.31 4.64 -0.25
N LYS A 57 14.32 3.92 0.23
CA LYS A 57 14.33 2.45 0.31
C LYS A 57 13.29 1.89 1.29
N VAL A 58 13.04 2.59 2.40
CA VAL A 58 12.04 2.18 3.40
C VAL A 58 10.62 2.50 2.93
N ILE A 59 10.41 3.62 2.24
CA ILE A 59 9.11 3.98 1.66
C ILE A 59 8.82 3.10 0.43
N GLY A 60 9.86 2.60 -0.26
CA GLY A 60 9.74 1.79 -1.46
C GLY A 60 9.53 2.64 -2.72
N ILE A 61 10.08 3.86 -2.72
CA ILE A 61 10.08 4.76 -3.89
C ILE A 61 11.24 4.41 -4.85
N ILE A 62 12.31 3.79 -4.33
CA ILE A 62 13.52 3.34 -5.02
C ILE A 62 13.83 1.90 -4.60
#